data_AF-A0A1J3DGU4-F1
#
_entry.id   AF-A0A1J3DGU4-F1
#
_cell.length_a   1.000
_cell.length_b   1.000
_cell.length_c   1.000
_cell.angle_alpha   90.00
_cell.angle_beta   90.00
_cell.angle_gamma   90.00
#
_symmetry.space_group_name_H-M   'P 1'
#
loop_
_entity.id
_entity.type
_entity.pdbx_description
1 polymer ?
#
loop_
_entity_poly.entity_id
_entity_poly.type
_entity_poly.pdbx_seq_one_letter_code
_entity_poly.pdbx_strand_id
1 'polypeptide(L)'
;MDLVRGFWRKHRRKILVTTTCLGSGYLLYKLYNAHTRKLADLERELANELENDEIIKTQMKAHFENIQMIADSTTLPHAMRHLSSRIVEEIHVSSIMEKLSKGKGTLTPSEKLQLWNELKILSFTRMVLSLWSVTMLSLYIRVQVNILGRHLYIDTARGLGSSHLLEELDLIDRDDEQKFLASADYLASNGMLSLISNMQSAVKEVLKGKQLKDVLTTKVLEETVIRILDVFMSTGSPHHWVDYLMMAQDATMLPSDTTTTDVPSSDSTVSKFHLLITETREVLTSTDFTNVAEISLKSCTVALVEEMEKQTGLATGMQVAKLLPQIEKTTPEISAEPEKNRFLQLIRDLPEVQLFFTLLYSNMPL
;
A
#
# COMPACT_ATOMS: atom_id res chain seq x y z
N MET A 1 -95.41 1.69 -16.04
CA MET A 1 -94.03 1.98 -16.53
C MET A 1 -93.91 3.37 -17.15
N ASP A 2 -94.91 4.24 -17.02
CA ASP A 2 -94.95 5.51 -17.77
C ASP A 2 -94.32 6.72 -17.05
N LEU A 3 -94.19 6.65 -15.72
CA LEU A 3 -93.49 7.64 -14.90
C LEU A 3 -91.99 7.74 -15.22
N VAL A 4 -91.34 6.60 -15.45
CA VAL A 4 -89.89 6.52 -15.75
C VAL A 4 -89.60 7.05 -17.16
N ARG A 5 -90.47 6.76 -18.14
CA ARG A 5 -90.35 7.26 -19.52
C ARG A 5 -90.56 8.78 -19.62
N GLY A 6 -91.53 9.33 -18.88
CA GLY A 6 -91.79 10.77 -18.85
C GLY A 6 -90.65 11.57 -18.21
N PHE A 7 -90.10 11.05 -17.11
CA PHE A 7 -88.95 11.65 -16.42
C PHE A 7 -87.68 11.61 -17.29
N TRP A 8 -87.42 10.48 -17.95
CA TRP A 8 -86.30 10.31 -18.87
C TRP A 8 -86.33 11.30 -20.03
N ARG A 9 -87.50 11.49 -20.67
CA ARG A 9 -87.64 12.40 -21.82
C ARG A 9 -87.42 13.87 -21.43
N LYS A 10 -87.82 14.26 -20.21
CA LYS A 10 -87.68 15.64 -19.69
C LYS A 10 -86.27 15.94 -19.15
N HIS A 11 -85.54 14.95 -18.64
CA HIS A 11 -84.23 15.13 -18.01
C HIS A 11 -83.03 14.51 -18.74
N ARG A 12 -83.20 13.88 -19.92
CA ARG A 12 -82.12 13.22 -20.68
C ARG A 12 -80.84 14.03 -20.86
N ARG A 13 -80.96 15.34 -21.15
CA ARG A 13 -79.78 16.22 -21.34
C ARG A 13 -79.07 16.50 -20.02
N LYS A 14 -79.83 16.65 -18.93
CA LYS A 14 -79.29 16.87 -17.58
C LYS A 14 -78.57 15.63 -17.07
N ILE A 15 -79.19 14.45 -17.25
CA ILE A 15 -78.62 13.15 -16.85
C ILE A 15 -77.33 12.86 -17.63
N LEU A 16 -77.31 13.11 -18.95
CA LEU A 16 -76.13 12.86 -19.77
C LEU A 16 -74.95 13.78 -19.38
N VAL A 17 -75.21 15.07 -19.17
CA VAL A 17 -74.19 16.03 -18.71
C VAL A 17 -73.64 15.65 -17.32
N THR A 18 -74.51 15.25 -16.39
CA THR A 18 -74.06 14.82 -15.05
C THR A 18 -73.23 13.54 -15.10
N THR A 19 -73.63 12.54 -15.90
CA THR A 19 -72.89 11.28 -16.04
C THR A 19 -71.53 11.50 -16.71
N THR A 20 -71.47 12.35 -17.75
CA THR A 20 -70.20 12.71 -18.39
C THR A 20 -69.28 13.45 -17.43
N CYS A 21 -69.78 14.42 -16.67
CA CYS A 21 -68.98 15.19 -15.72
C CYS A 21 -68.45 14.32 -14.56
N LEU A 22 -69.28 13.42 -14.02
CA LEU A 22 -68.88 12.48 -12.98
C LEU A 22 -67.90 11.43 -13.52
N GLY A 23 -68.13 10.91 -14.73
CA GLY A 23 -67.25 9.97 -15.40
C GLY A 23 -65.86 10.56 -15.73
N SER A 24 -65.82 11.80 -16.23
CA SER A 24 -64.56 12.50 -16.50
C SER A 24 -63.81 12.84 -15.21
N GLY A 25 -64.53 13.26 -14.17
CA GLY A 25 -63.94 13.51 -12.84
C GLY A 25 -63.34 12.25 -12.23
N TYR A 26 -64.05 11.11 -12.32
CA TYR A 26 -63.55 9.82 -11.86
C TYR A 26 -62.34 9.34 -12.66
N LEU A 27 -62.34 9.51 -13.99
CA LEU A 27 -61.21 9.14 -14.84
C LEU A 27 -59.96 9.98 -14.52
N LEU A 28 -60.12 11.30 -14.37
CA LEU A 28 -59.04 12.20 -13.95
C LEU A 28 -58.52 11.85 -12.55
N TYR A 29 -59.42 11.60 -11.60
CA TYR A 29 -59.04 11.16 -10.25
C TYR A 29 -58.27 9.82 -10.28
N LYS A 30 -58.72 8.86 -11.11
CA LYS A 30 -58.06 7.57 -11.25
C LYS A 30 -56.67 7.70 -11.87
N LEU A 31 -56.51 8.53 -12.90
CA LEU A 31 -55.20 8.79 -13.53
C LEU A 31 -54.25 9.53 -12.59
N TYR A 32 -54.74 10.56 -11.89
CA TYR A 32 -53.97 11.28 -10.88
C TYR A 32 -53.49 10.34 -9.78
N ASN A 33 -54.39 9.55 -9.20
CA ASN A 33 -54.05 8.59 -8.14
C ASN A 33 -53.08 7.51 -8.63
N ALA A 34 -53.21 7.02 -9.87
CA ALA A 34 -52.26 6.09 -10.45
C ALA A 34 -50.86 6.72 -10.62
N HIS A 35 -50.78 7.99 -11.04
CA HIS A 35 -49.52 8.71 -11.17
C HIS A 35 -48.88 9.01 -9.81
N THR A 36 -49.66 9.42 -8.82
CA THR A 36 -49.17 9.67 -7.44
C THR A 36 -48.64 8.39 -6.80
N ARG A 37 -49.30 7.24 -7.01
CA ARG A 37 -48.81 5.94 -6.55
C ARG A 37 -47.50 5.56 -7.21
N LYS A 38 -47.42 5.68 -8.54
CA LYS A 38 -46.19 5.39 -9.28
C LYS A 38 -45.02 6.28 -8.83
N LEU A 39 -45.28 7.56 -8.57
CA LEU A 39 -44.27 8.47 -8.04
C LEU A 39 -43.82 8.05 -6.64
N ALA A 40 -44.76 7.72 -5.74
CA ALA A 40 -44.43 7.23 -4.41
C ALA A 40 -43.70 5.88 -4.42
N ASP A 41 -43.99 5.01 -5.38
CA ASP A 41 -43.30 3.73 -5.56
C ASP A 41 -41.85 3.96 -6.02
N LEU A 42 -41.63 4.87 -6.99
CA LEU A 42 -40.29 5.27 -7.43
C LEU A 42 -39.49 5.98 -6.33
N GLU A 43 -40.13 6.84 -5.54
CA GLU A 43 -39.50 7.49 -4.39
C GLU A 43 -39.08 6.47 -3.32
N ARG A 44 -39.90 5.43 -3.08
CA ARG A 44 -39.54 4.33 -2.18
C ARG A 44 -38.41 3.48 -2.75
N GLU A 45 -38.43 3.19 -4.05
CA GLU A 45 -37.38 2.44 -4.71
C GLU A 45 -36.04 3.18 -4.63
N LEU A 46 -36.02 4.47 -4.96
CA LEU A 46 -34.84 5.33 -4.82
C LEU A 46 -34.37 5.41 -3.35
N ALA A 47 -35.28 5.54 -2.39
CA ALA A 47 -34.92 5.55 -0.98
C ALA A 47 -34.28 4.23 -0.53
N ASN A 48 -34.82 3.09 -0.98
CA ASN A 48 -34.27 1.78 -0.69
C ASN A 48 -32.89 1.59 -1.37
N GLU A 49 -32.71 2.08 -2.60
CA GLU A 49 -31.41 2.04 -3.30
C GLU A 49 -30.36 2.86 -2.53
N LEU A 50 -30.71 4.08 -2.11
CA LEU A 50 -29.80 4.92 -1.31
C LEU A 50 -29.46 4.28 0.04
N GLU A 51 -30.43 3.68 0.72
CA GLU A 51 -30.20 2.96 1.99
C GLU A 51 -29.27 1.75 1.78
N ASN A 52 -29.51 0.98 0.72
CA ASN A 52 -28.65 -0.15 0.37
C ASN A 52 -27.22 0.29 0.03
N ASP A 53 -27.06 1.36 -0.74
CA ASP A 53 -25.75 1.93 -1.09
C ASP A 53 -25.00 2.40 0.17
N GLU A 54 -25.71 3.03 1.12
CA GLU A 54 -25.12 3.46 2.40
C GLU A 54 -24.66 2.26 3.24
N ILE A 55 -25.46 1.19 3.28
CA ILE A 55 -25.10 -0.06 3.97
C ILE A 55 -23.85 -0.68 3.33
N ILE A 56 -23.81 -0.82 2.00
CA ILE A 56 -22.67 -1.38 1.27
C ILE A 56 -21.41 -0.55 1.54
N LYS A 57 -21.53 0.78 1.46
CA LYS A 57 -20.41 1.69 1.74
C LYS A 57 -19.91 1.55 3.18
N THR A 58 -20.81 1.38 4.14
CA THR A 58 -20.46 1.19 5.55
C THR A 58 -19.75 -0.13 5.78
N GLN A 59 -20.23 -1.22 5.16
CA GLN A 59 -19.60 -2.54 5.23
C GLN A 59 -18.21 -2.53 4.58
N MET A 60 -18.09 -1.94 3.39
CA MET A 60 -16.82 -1.81 2.68
C MET A 60 -15.81 -1.00 3.49
N LYS A 61 -16.25 0.10 4.11
CA LYS A 61 -15.41 0.90 5.01
C LYS A 61 -14.94 0.10 6.23
N ALA A 62 -15.85 -0.61 6.89
CA ALA A 62 -15.49 -1.43 8.05
C ALA A 62 -14.51 -2.55 7.68
N HIS A 63 -14.70 -3.18 6.53
CA HIS A 63 -13.77 -4.19 6.02
C HIS A 63 -12.39 -3.59 5.71
N PHE A 64 -12.35 -2.43 5.04
CA PHE A 64 -11.10 -1.71 4.80
C PHE A 64 -10.36 -1.36 6.10
N GLU A 65 -11.05 -0.83 7.12
CA GLU A 65 -10.45 -0.53 8.43
C GLU A 65 -9.88 -1.79 9.09
N ASN A 66 -10.57 -2.92 8.98
CA ASN A 66 -10.07 -4.20 9.46
C ASN A 66 -8.81 -4.68 8.71
N ILE A 67 -8.76 -4.50 7.38
CA ILE A 67 -7.57 -4.82 6.56
C ILE A 67 -6.36 -3.97 6.98
N GLN A 68 -6.56 -2.66 7.20
CA GLN A 68 -5.49 -1.80 7.70
C GLN A 68 -5.01 -2.23 9.10
N MET A 69 -5.93 -2.64 9.97
CA MET A 69 -5.59 -3.17 11.29
C MET A 69 -4.78 -4.48 11.19
N ILE A 70 -5.13 -5.40 10.30
CA ILE A 70 -4.39 -6.65 10.08
C ILE A 70 -2.97 -6.35 9.58
N ALA A 71 -2.83 -5.40 8.65
CA ALA A 71 -1.54 -4.97 8.15
C ALA A 71 -0.63 -4.47 9.29
N ASP A 72 -1.15 -3.57 10.13
CA ASP A 72 -0.39 -2.95 11.20
C ASP A 72 -0.09 -3.91 12.37
N SER A 73 -1.02 -4.81 12.71
CA SER A 73 -0.90 -5.69 13.90
C SER A 73 -0.22 -7.03 13.64
N THR A 74 -0.30 -7.55 12.42
CA THR A 74 0.09 -8.95 12.13
C THR A 74 1.16 -9.02 11.06
N THR A 75 0.87 -8.55 9.84
CA THR A 75 1.73 -8.78 8.68
C THR A 75 3.00 -7.93 8.73
N LEU A 76 2.86 -6.63 9.02
CA LEU A 76 4.01 -5.70 9.06
C LEU A 76 5.00 -6.04 10.19
N PRO A 77 4.57 -6.32 11.44
CA PRO A 77 5.50 -6.75 12.50
C PRO A 77 6.28 -8.02 12.17
N HIS A 78 5.68 -8.99 11.48
CA HIS A 78 6.40 -10.18 11.05
C HIS A 78 7.54 -9.85 10.08
N ALA A 79 7.21 -9.20 8.97
CA ALA A 79 8.18 -8.85 7.94
C ALA A 79 9.27 -7.87 8.46
N MET A 80 8.91 -6.94 9.34
CA MET A 80 9.84 -5.98 9.94
C MET A 80 10.89 -6.64 10.83
N ARG A 81 10.52 -7.65 11.63
CA ARG A 81 11.50 -8.38 12.46
C ARG A 81 12.55 -9.07 11.60
N HIS A 82 12.10 -9.71 10.52
CA HIS A 82 12.98 -10.38 9.57
C HIS A 82 13.92 -9.37 8.88
N LEU A 83 13.36 -8.28 8.35
CA LEU A 83 14.12 -7.20 7.72
C LEU A 83 15.19 -6.62 8.66
N SER A 84 14.82 -6.31 9.91
CA SER A 84 15.72 -5.71 10.90
C SER A 84 16.90 -6.63 11.22
N SER A 85 16.66 -7.93 11.39
CA SER A 85 17.72 -8.94 11.58
C SER A 85 18.70 -8.94 10.40
N ARG A 86 18.17 -9.00 9.17
CA ARG A 86 18.98 -9.08 7.96
C ARG A 86 19.82 -7.82 7.73
N ILE A 87 19.30 -6.63 8.04
CA ILE A 87 20.08 -5.38 7.95
C ILE A 87 21.28 -5.39 8.91
N VAL A 88 21.09 -5.89 10.14
CA VAL A 88 22.17 -5.98 11.14
C VAL A 88 23.21 -7.04 10.75
N GLU A 89 22.75 -8.17 10.24
CA GLU A 89 23.61 -9.27 9.78
C GLU A 89 24.46 -8.86 8.59
N GLU A 90 23.90 -8.21 7.58
CA GLU A 90 24.62 -7.97 6.31
C GLU A 90 25.47 -6.69 6.32
N ILE A 91 25.16 -5.70 7.17
CA ILE A 91 25.89 -4.42 7.22
C ILE A 91 26.74 -4.33 8.51
N HIS A 92 27.94 -4.89 8.44
CA HIS A 92 28.87 -5.04 9.57
C HIS A 92 29.62 -3.75 10.00
N VAL A 93 28.90 -2.68 10.36
CA VAL A 93 29.52 -1.43 10.82
C VAL A 93 30.33 -1.62 12.11
N SER A 94 29.83 -2.48 13.02
CA SER A 94 30.48 -2.81 14.30
C SER A 94 31.90 -3.34 14.11
N SER A 95 32.14 -4.15 13.07
CA SER A 95 33.46 -4.72 12.79
C SER A 95 34.52 -3.65 12.50
N ILE A 96 34.15 -2.59 11.77
CA ILE A 96 35.05 -1.47 11.47
C ILE A 96 35.25 -0.62 12.72
N MET A 97 34.18 -0.36 13.48
CA MET A 97 34.26 0.40 14.72
C MET A 97 35.18 -0.30 15.74
N GLU A 98 35.14 -1.64 15.81
CA GLU A 98 36.05 -2.45 16.61
C GLU A 98 37.50 -2.39 16.11
N LYS A 99 37.73 -2.47 14.79
CA LYS A 99 39.08 -2.31 14.23
C LYS A 99 39.65 -0.93 14.54
N LEU A 100 38.85 0.11 14.46
CA LEU A 100 39.23 1.49 14.81
C LEU A 100 39.51 1.67 16.31
N SER A 101 38.78 0.98 17.18
CA SER A 101 38.96 1.07 18.63
C SER A 101 40.18 0.27 19.12
N LYS A 102 40.34 -0.98 18.64
CA LYS A 102 41.47 -1.87 18.95
C LYS A 102 42.78 -1.39 18.31
N GLY A 103 42.69 -0.71 17.16
CA GLY A 103 43.84 -0.18 16.42
C GLY A 103 44.41 1.15 16.94
N LYS A 104 43.92 1.67 18.09
CA LYS A 104 44.44 2.91 18.69
C LYS A 104 45.92 2.74 19.06
N GLY A 105 46.80 3.36 18.27
CA GLY A 105 48.26 3.38 18.49
C GLY A 105 49.05 2.37 17.67
N THR A 106 48.38 1.42 16.99
CA THR A 106 49.03 0.41 16.14
C THR A 106 48.82 0.67 14.65
N LEU A 107 47.71 1.31 14.28
CA LEU A 107 47.40 1.65 12.89
C LEU A 107 48.21 2.85 12.40
N THR A 108 48.71 2.78 11.18
CA THR A 108 49.30 3.93 10.50
C THR A 108 48.23 5.02 10.25
N PRO A 109 48.63 6.30 10.12
CA PRO A 109 47.69 7.37 9.80
C PRO A 109 46.89 7.13 8.51
N SER A 110 47.50 6.47 7.52
CA SER A 110 46.86 6.14 6.24
C SER A 110 45.78 5.07 6.41
N GLU A 111 46.08 3.96 7.09
CA GLU A 111 45.11 2.89 7.36
C GLU A 111 43.94 3.40 8.20
N LYS A 112 44.24 4.24 9.22
CA LYS A 112 43.21 4.88 10.02
C LYS A 112 42.27 5.72 9.16
N LEU A 113 42.80 6.54 8.25
CA LEU A 113 41.99 7.37 7.36
C LEU A 113 41.13 6.53 6.41
N GLN A 114 41.67 5.41 5.89
CA GLN A 114 40.91 4.48 5.07
C GLN A 114 39.73 3.87 5.83
N LEU A 115 39.96 3.35 7.04
CA LEU A 115 38.90 2.78 7.87
C LEU A 115 37.80 3.80 8.23
N TRP A 116 38.15 5.05 8.48
CA TRP A 116 37.16 6.10 8.72
C TRP A 116 36.35 6.44 7.47
N ASN A 117 36.96 6.42 6.29
CA ASN A 117 36.23 6.62 5.04
C ASN A 117 35.33 5.43 4.71
N GLU A 118 35.77 4.21 4.99
CA GLU A 118 34.94 3.01 4.87
C GLU A 118 33.75 3.07 5.83
N LEU A 119 33.99 3.43 7.10
CA LEU A 119 32.95 3.66 8.10
C LEU A 119 31.95 4.71 7.62
N LYS A 120 32.43 5.82 7.03
CA LYS A 120 31.57 6.87 6.47
C LYS A 120 30.61 6.30 5.42
N ILE A 121 31.11 5.51 4.48
CA ILE A 121 30.27 4.92 3.43
C ILE A 121 29.27 3.92 4.04
N LEU A 122 29.73 3.01 4.92
CA LEU A 122 28.86 1.99 5.50
C LEU A 122 27.78 2.58 6.41
N SER A 123 28.10 3.58 7.25
CA SER A 123 27.11 4.21 8.13
C SER A 123 26.02 4.93 7.35
N PHE A 124 26.38 5.69 6.32
CA PHE A 124 25.37 6.32 5.45
C PHE A 124 24.58 5.29 4.66
N THR A 125 25.23 4.22 4.18
CA THR A 125 24.53 3.11 3.52
C THR A 125 23.50 2.50 4.45
N ARG A 126 23.90 2.13 5.67
CA ARG A 126 23.01 1.49 6.65
C ARG A 126 21.81 2.37 6.96
N MET A 127 22.05 3.66 7.20
CA MET A 127 21.01 4.62 7.53
C MET A 127 19.99 4.77 6.39
N VAL A 128 20.46 5.04 5.18
CA VAL A 128 19.57 5.28 4.02
C VAL A 128 18.89 3.99 3.58
N LEU A 129 19.58 2.86 3.63
CA LEU A 129 19.00 1.54 3.35
C LEU A 129 17.93 1.18 4.38
N SER A 130 18.17 1.38 5.68
CA SER A 130 17.15 1.16 6.71
C SER A 130 15.92 2.02 6.47
N LEU A 131 16.11 3.31 6.19
CA LEU A 131 15.03 4.24 5.89
C LEU A 131 14.20 3.80 4.68
N TRP A 132 14.88 3.44 3.59
CA TRP A 132 14.24 2.99 2.35
C TRP A 132 13.51 1.67 2.55
N SER A 133 14.18 0.66 3.08
CA SER A 133 13.62 -0.70 3.24
C SER A 133 12.41 -0.71 4.16
N VAL A 134 12.46 0.00 5.29
CA VAL A 134 11.33 0.08 6.22
C VAL A 134 10.14 0.79 5.58
N THR A 135 10.38 1.89 4.87
CA THR A 135 9.33 2.65 4.19
C THR A 135 8.68 1.82 3.09
N MET A 136 9.50 1.25 2.20
CA MET A 136 9.02 0.48 1.05
C MET A 136 8.34 -0.83 1.47
N LEU A 137 8.89 -1.55 2.46
CA LEU A 137 8.24 -2.74 2.99
C LEU A 137 6.88 -2.40 3.62
N SER A 138 6.78 -1.29 4.35
CA SER A 138 5.51 -0.84 4.94
C SER A 138 4.45 -0.55 3.88
N LEU A 139 4.82 0.16 2.82
CA LEU A 139 3.91 0.42 1.69
C LEU A 139 3.57 -0.87 0.94
N TYR A 140 4.56 -1.74 0.70
CA TYR A 140 4.37 -3.02 0.02
C TYR A 140 3.37 -3.93 0.73
N ILE A 141 3.52 -4.14 2.04
CA ILE A 141 2.57 -4.92 2.85
C ILE A 141 1.15 -4.35 2.72
N ARG A 142 1.00 -3.03 2.76
CA ARG A 142 -0.30 -2.40 2.59
C ARG A 142 -0.86 -2.59 1.18
N VAL A 143 -0.04 -2.56 0.13
CA VAL A 143 -0.50 -2.92 -1.23
C VAL A 143 -1.02 -4.36 -1.24
N GLN A 144 -0.26 -5.31 -0.72
CA GLN A 144 -0.65 -6.72 -0.70
C GLN A 144 -1.96 -6.95 0.04
N VAL A 145 -2.08 -6.48 1.29
CA VAL A 145 -3.27 -6.75 2.09
C VAL A 145 -4.52 -6.05 1.53
N ASN A 146 -4.38 -4.91 0.84
CA ASN A 146 -5.50 -4.24 0.19
C ASN A 146 -5.94 -4.94 -1.09
N ILE A 147 -5.00 -5.38 -1.93
CA ILE A 147 -5.31 -6.20 -3.11
C ILE A 147 -6.01 -7.49 -2.66
N LEU A 148 -5.39 -8.24 -1.74
CA LEU A 148 -5.95 -9.50 -1.24
C LEU A 148 -7.30 -9.28 -0.57
N GLY A 149 -7.40 -8.31 0.36
CA GLY A 149 -8.63 -8.00 1.06
C GLY A 149 -9.77 -7.58 0.13
N ARG A 150 -9.47 -6.89 -0.96
CA ARG A 150 -10.48 -6.52 -1.97
C ARG A 150 -10.97 -7.76 -2.72
N HIS A 151 -10.08 -8.65 -3.15
CA HIS A 151 -10.47 -9.92 -3.78
C HIS A 151 -11.33 -10.78 -2.84
N LEU A 152 -10.94 -10.92 -1.57
CA LEU A 152 -11.73 -11.66 -0.57
C LEU A 152 -13.10 -11.04 -0.29
N TYR A 153 -13.20 -9.71 -0.27
CA TYR A 153 -14.48 -9.01 -0.11
C TYR A 153 -15.41 -9.29 -1.29
N ILE A 154 -14.89 -9.22 -2.52
CA ILE A 154 -15.64 -9.53 -3.75
C ILE A 154 -16.11 -10.98 -3.74
N ASP A 155 -15.23 -11.93 -3.42
CA ASP A 155 -15.55 -13.36 -3.37
C ASP A 155 -16.67 -13.63 -2.35
N THR A 156 -16.62 -12.99 -1.17
CA THR A 156 -17.67 -13.08 -0.15
C THR A 156 -18.99 -12.46 -0.63
N ALA A 157 -18.94 -11.28 -1.24
CA ALA A 157 -20.14 -10.59 -1.75
C ALA A 157 -20.83 -11.39 -2.88
N ARG A 158 -20.04 -12.04 -3.76
CA ARG A 158 -20.56 -12.94 -4.80
C ARG A 158 -21.18 -14.21 -4.21
N GLY A 159 -20.53 -14.82 -3.22
CA GLY A 159 -21.03 -16.03 -2.55
C GLY A 159 -22.39 -15.84 -1.83
N LEU A 160 -22.65 -14.64 -1.30
CA LEU A 160 -23.94 -14.28 -0.68
C LEU A 160 -25.08 -14.09 -1.70
N GLY A 161 -24.77 -13.75 -2.95
CA GLY A 161 -25.76 -13.49 -4.01
C GLY A 161 -26.23 -14.74 -4.76
N SER A 162 -25.46 -15.83 -4.77
CA SER A 162 -25.75 -17.03 -5.56
C SER A 162 -25.51 -18.32 -4.77
N SER A 163 -26.45 -18.71 -3.92
CA SER A 163 -26.38 -19.92 -3.07
C SER A 163 -26.32 -21.26 -3.84
N HIS A 164 -26.37 -21.27 -5.18
CA HIS A 164 -26.39 -22.47 -6.02
C HIS A 164 -25.16 -22.62 -6.95
N LEU A 165 -24.19 -21.68 -6.94
CA LEU A 165 -23.00 -21.70 -7.83
C LEU A 165 -21.66 -21.69 -7.07
N LEU A 166 -21.65 -22.10 -5.80
CA LEU A 166 -20.44 -22.12 -4.96
C LEU A 166 -19.35 -23.07 -5.46
N GLU A 167 -19.70 -24.07 -6.28
CA GLU A 167 -18.79 -25.09 -6.81
C GLU A 167 -18.11 -24.67 -8.13
N GLU A 168 -18.56 -23.57 -8.76
CA GLU A 168 -18.04 -23.05 -10.05
C GLU A 168 -17.34 -21.69 -9.91
N LEU A 169 -17.28 -21.14 -8.68
CA LEU A 169 -16.53 -19.93 -8.40
C LEU A 169 -15.05 -20.27 -8.23
N ASP A 170 -14.24 -19.76 -9.15
CA ASP A 170 -12.79 -19.70 -9.00
C ASP A 170 -12.49 -18.76 -7.81
N LEU A 171 -12.36 -19.31 -6.60
CA LEU A 171 -12.04 -18.61 -5.33
C LEU A 171 -10.54 -18.63 -5.07
N ILE A 172 -10.00 -17.64 -4.35
CA ILE A 172 -8.59 -17.71 -3.92
C ILE A 172 -8.45 -18.82 -2.87
N ASP A 173 -7.62 -19.82 -3.17
CA ASP A 173 -7.31 -20.87 -2.20
C ASP A 173 -6.35 -20.36 -1.12
N ARG A 174 -6.46 -20.93 0.08
CA ARG A 174 -5.66 -20.56 1.25
C ARG A 174 -4.16 -20.68 1.01
N ASP A 175 -3.74 -21.63 0.18
CA ASP A 175 -2.32 -21.79 -0.17
C ASP A 175 -1.82 -20.60 -1.01
N ASP A 176 -2.64 -20.08 -1.92
CA ASP A 176 -2.30 -18.91 -2.74
C ASP A 176 -2.31 -17.62 -1.92
N GLU A 177 -3.24 -17.47 -0.96
CA GLU A 177 -3.21 -16.37 0.03
C GLU A 177 -1.90 -16.35 0.81
N GLN A 178 -1.50 -17.52 1.35
CA GLN A 178 -0.30 -17.65 2.17
C GLN A 178 0.97 -17.39 1.36
N LYS A 179 1.08 -17.95 0.14
CA LYS A 179 2.20 -17.68 -0.76
C LYS A 179 2.30 -16.20 -1.10
N PHE A 180 1.16 -15.55 -1.36
CA PHE A 180 1.12 -14.13 -1.69
C PHE A 180 1.65 -13.27 -0.53
N LEU A 181 1.14 -13.46 0.68
CA LEU A 181 1.61 -12.72 1.86
C LEU A 181 3.08 -13.02 2.20
N ALA A 182 3.51 -14.27 2.07
CA ALA A 182 4.90 -14.67 2.30
C ALA A 182 5.89 -14.05 1.32
N SER A 183 5.44 -13.59 0.14
CA SER A 183 6.33 -12.93 -0.83
C SER A 183 6.95 -11.63 -0.29
N ALA A 184 6.41 -11.04 0.78
CA ALA A 184 7.02 -9.90 1.46
C ALA A 184 8.40 -10.18 2.07
N ASP A 185 8.70 -11.45 2.37
CA ASP A 185 10.01 -11.86 2.86
C ASP A 185 11.08 -11.80 1.77
N TYR A 186 10.70 -11.63 0.49
CA TYR A 186 11.65 -11.58 -0.63
C TYR A 186 12.71 -10.50 -0.46
N LEU A 187 12.34 -9.31 0.03
CA LEU A 187 13.28 -8.22 0.28
C LEU A 187 14.39 -8.64 1.25
N ALA A 188 14.02 -9.27 2.37
CA ALA A 188 14.94 -9.69 3.42
C ALA A 188 15.76 -10.93 3.02
N SER A 189 15.17 -11.82 2.21
CA SER A 189 15.74 -13.12 1.86
C SER A 189 16.62 -13.08 0.62
N ASN A 190 16.19 -12.35 -0.41
CA ASN A 190 16.81 -12.37 -1.75
C ASN A 190 17.24 -10.97 -2.21
N GLY A 191 16.43 -9.94 -1.96
CA GLY A 191 16.68 -8.58 -2.44
C GLY A 191 17.83 -7.86 -1.72
N MET A 192 18.12 -8.23 -0.47
CA MET A 192 19.00 -7.50 0.45
C MET A 192 20.42 -7.27 -0.09
N LEU A 193 21.09 -8.29 -0.62
CA LEU A 193 22.49 -8.18 -1.04
C LEU A 193 22.66 -7.21 -2.23
N SER A 194 21.80 -7.34 -3.23
CA SER A 194 21.77 -6.45 -4.40
C SER A 194 21.41 -5.03 -3.99
N LEU A 195 20.43 -4.87 -3.07
CA LEU A 195 20.05 -3.59 -2.51
C LEU A 195 21.22 -2.90 -1.79
N ILE A 196 21.95 -3.62 -0.94
CA ILE A 196 23.13 -3.09 -0.24
C ILE A 196 24.17 -2.60 -1.26
N SER A 197 24.51 -3.43 -2.26
CA SER A 197 25.50 -3.08 -3.27
C SER A 197 25.15 -1.80 -4.04
N ASN A 198 23.88 -1.70 -4.48
CA ASN A 198 23.42 -0.57 -5.29
C ASN A 198 23.24 0.70 -4.43
N MET A 199 22.74 0.57 -3.20
CA MET A 199 22.68 1.67 -2.24
C MET A 199 24.08 2.19 -1.88
N GLN A 200 25.06 1.30 -1.65
CA GLN A 200 26.45 1.69 -1.41
C GLN A 200 27.03 2.48 -2.59
N SER A 201 26.66 2.13 -3.81
CA SER A 201 27.12 2.83 -5.01
C SER A 201 26.56 4.26 -5.07
N ALA A 202 25.26 4.43 -4.81
CA ALA A 202 24.63 5.74 -4.71
C ALA A 202 25.24 6.60 -3.59
N VAL A 203 25.48 6.00 -2.42
CA VAL A 203 26.13 6.68 -1.28
C VAL A 203 27.56 7.12 -1.65
N LYS A 204 28.34 6.26 -2.30
CA LYS A 204 29.70 6.61 -2.76
C LYS A 204 29.68 7.75 -3.76
N GLU A 205 28.69 7.78 -4.65
CA GLU A 205 28.53 8.85 -5.63
C GLU A 205 28.21 10.19 -4.95
N VAL A 206 27.19 10.23 -4.08
CA VAL A 206 26.74 11.47 -3.44
C VAL A 206 27.75 11.99 -2.40
N LEU A 207 28.44 11.10 -1.69
CA LEU A 207 29.47 11.47 -0.72
C LEU A 207 30.85 11.68 -1.36
N LYS A 208 30.97 11.57 -2.70
CA LYS A 208 32.22 11.86 -3.41
C LYS A 208 32.67 13.29 -3.12
N GLY A 209 33.89 13.44 -2.63
CA GLY A 209 34.46 14.74 -2.28
C GLY A 209 34.10 15.26 -0.87
N LYS A 210 33.13 14.66 -0.16
CA LYS A 210 32.88 15.00 1.25
C LYS A 210 33.94 14.37 2.15
N GLN A 211 34.64 15.21 2.90
CA GLN A 211 35.69 14.81 3.84
C GLN A 211 35.14 14.61 5.25
N LEU A 212 35.87 13.83 6.05
CA LEU A 212 35.52 13.56 7.46
C LEU A 212 35.49 14.81 8.35
N LYS A 213 36.16 15.89 7.93
CA LYS A 213 36.25 17.17 8.65
C LYS A 213 35.15 18.15 8.27
N ASP A 214 34.41 17.88 7.19
CA ASP A 214 33.36 18.77 6.72
C ASP A 214 32.26 18.84 7.76
N VAL A 215 31.64 20.02 7.89
CA VAL A 215 30.54 20.27 8.82
C VAL A 215 29.23 20.06 8.08
N LEU A 216 28.37 19.19 8.62
CA LEU A 216 27.01 18.95 8.15
C LEU A 216 26.03 19.55 9.16
N THR A 217 25.10 20.36 8.67
CA THR A 217 23.93 20.82 9.42
C THR A 217 22.75 19.87 9.19
N THR A 218 21.70 20.00 10.00
CA THR A 218 20.40 19.33 9.82
C THR A 218 19.95 19.37 8.36
N LYS A 219 19.85 20.58 7.78
CA LYS A 219 19.42 20.77 6.39
C LYS A 219 20.32 20.09 5.36
N VAL A 220 21.64 20.19 5.52
CA VAL A 220 22.58 19.55 4.57
C VAL A 220 22.53 18.03 4.69
N LEU A 221 22.28 17.48 5.89
CA LEU A 221 22.09 16.05 6.07
C LEU A 221 20.81 15.56 5.39
N GLU A 222 19.70 16.28 5.59
CA GLU A 222 18.42 16.01 4.92
C GLU A 222 18.57 16.01 3.39
N GLU A 223 19.14 17.07 2.82
CA GLU A 223 19.42 17.18 1.39
C GLU A 223 20.36 16.06 0.89
N THR A 224 21.32 15.65 1.71
CA THR A 224 22.25 14.56 1.37
C THR A 224 21.51 13.22 1.32
N VAL A 225 20.64 12.92 2.30
CA VAL A 225 19.86 11.68 2.33
C VAL A 225 18.87 11.62 1.17
N ILE A 226 18.13 12.70 0.92
CA ILE A 226 17.21 12.81 -0.23
C ILE A 226 17.98 12.57 -1.53
N ARG A 227 19.13 13.23 -1.71
CA ARG A 227 19.94 13.05 -2.91
C ARG A 227 20.45 11.61 -3.09
N ILE A 228 20.81 10.92 -2.01
CA ILE A 228 21.19 9.49 -2.08
C ILE A 228 19.99 8.66 -2.57
N LEU A 229 18.80 8.90 -2.00
CA LEU A 229 17.57 8.22 -2.42
C LEU A 229 17.26 8.51 -3.90
N ASP A 230 17.38 9.75 -4.36
CA ASP A 230 17.12 10.14 -5.75
C ASP A 230 18.09 9.44 -6.72
N VAL A 231 19.39 9.44 -6.40
CA VAL A 231 20.41 8.74 -7.21
C VAL A 231 20.13 7.24 -7.22
N PHE A 232 19.81 6.65 -6.07
CA PHE A 232 19.45 5.24 -5.97
C PHE A 232 18.22 4.90 -6.83
N MET A 233 17.13 5.65 -6.69
CA MET A 233 15.85 5.39 -7.38
C MET A 233 15.92 5.65 -8.89
N SER A 234 16.80 6.54 -9.35
CA SER A 234 16.99 6.88 -10.77
C SER A 234 18.05 6.03 -11.49
N THR A 235 18.77 5.17 -10.78
CA THR A 235 19.81 4.31 -11.38
C THR A 235 19.18 3.18 -12.18
N GLY A 236 19.52 3.04 -13.47
CA GLY A 236 19.07 1.90 -14.29
C GLY A 236 17.71 2.12 -14.96
N SER A 237 16.88 1.07 -14.99
CA SER A 237 15.55 1.17 -15.60
C SER A 237 14.55 1.88 -14.68
N PRO A 238 13.52 2.53 -15.25
CA PRO A 238 12.39 3.01 -14.47
C PRO A 238 11.83 1.87 -13.61
N HIS A 239 11.58 2.14 -12.33
CA HIS A 239 11.04 1.19 -11.37
C HIS A 239 11.90 -0.06 -11.10
N HIS A 240 13.20 -0.07 -11.42
CA HIS A 240 14.11 -1.19 -11.10
C HIS A 240 14.08 -1.57 -9.60
N TRP A 241 13.73 -0.62 -8.74
CA TRP A 241 13.62 -0.80 -7.30
C TRP A 241 12.51 -1.79 -6.90
N VAL A 242 11.53 -2.05 -7.78
CA VAL A 242 10.49 -3.07 -7.56
C VAL A 242 11.10 -4.47 -7.49
N ASP A 243 12.20 -4.72 -8.20
CA ASP A 243 12.85 -6.03 -8.24
C ASP A 243 13.58 -6.38 -6.93
N TYR A 244 13.71 -5.43 -5.99
CA TYR A 244 14.14 -5.74 -4.62
C TYR A 244 12.97 -6.19 -3.73
N LEU A 245 11.74 -5.79 -4.04
CA LEU A 245 10.55 -6.08 -3.22
C LEU A 245 9.87 -7.39 -3.62
N MET A 246 9.94 -7.74 -4.90
CA MET A 246 9.29 -8.91 -5.46
C MET A 246 10.13 -9.55 -6.56
N MET A 247 9.90 -10.86 -6.76
CA MET A 247 10.56 -11.64 -7.80
C MET A 247 10.26 -11.13 -9.21
N ALA A 248 11.25 -11.17 -10.10
CA ALA A 248 11.11 -10.81 -11.50
C ALA A 248 10.06 -11.68 -12.22
N GLN A 249 9.34 -11.09 -13.17
CA GLN A 249 8.20 -11.71 -13.86
C GLN A 249 8.58 -13.01 -14.60
N ASP A 250 9.81 -13.09 -15.13
CA ASP A 250 10.31 -14.27 -15.84
C ASP A 250 10.62 -15.45 -14.89
N ALA A 251 10.91 -15.17 -13.61
CA ALA A 251 11.16 -16.19 -12.60
C ALA A 251 9.87 -16.83 -12.08
N THR A 252 8.74 -16.13 -12.20
CA THR A 252 7.42 -16.67 -11.85
C THR A 252 6.92 -17.67 -12.89
N MET A 253 7.36 -17.55 -14.16
CA MET A 253 6.92 -18.44 -15.25
C MET A 253 7.63 -19.80 -15.30
N LEU A 254 8.57 -20.08 -14.40
CA LEU A 254 9.23 -21.39 -14.35
C LEU A 254 8.48 -22.29 -13.35
N PRO A 255 7.74 -23.32 -13.80
CA PRO A 255 7.16 -24.30 -12.90
C PRO A 255 8.32 -25.06 -12.26
N SER A 256 8.47 -24.91 -10.95
CA SER A 256 9.35 -25.78 -10.17
C SER A 256 8.63 -27.11 -9.95
N ASP A 257 8.57 -27.93 -10.99
CA ASP A 257 8.22 -29.36 -10.93
C ASP A 257 9.31 -30.17 -11.65
N THR A 258 10.45 -30.34 -10.99
CA THR A 258 11.35 -31.46 -11.28
C THR A 258 10.93 -32.67 -10.44
N THR A 259 9.83 -33.32 -10.83
CA THR A 259 9.57 -34.74 -10.53
C THR A 259 8.76 -35.37 -11.67
N THR A 260 9.48 -36.15 -12.49
CA THR A 260 9.07 -37.35 -13.25
C THR A 260 7.58 -37.66 -13.47
N THR A 261 7.25 -37.72 -14.78
CA THR A 261 6.33 -38.65 -15.47
C THR A 261 4.81 -38.39 -15.40
N ASP A 262 4.24 -38.33 -16.61
CA ASP A 262 2.85 -38.59 -17.03
C ASP A 262 1.87 -37.42 -17.33
N VAL A 263 1.49 -37.40 -18.62
CA VAL A 263 0.31 -36.84 -19.32
C VAL A 263 0.13 -35.30 -19.36
N PRO A 264 0.05 -34.67 -20.55
CA PRO A 264 -0.30 -33.27 -20.68
C PRO A 264 -1.82 -33.10 -20.55
N SER A 265 -2.31 -32.78 -19.36
CA SER A 265 -3.64 -32.18 -19.20
C SER A 265 -3.56 -30.71 -19.60
N SER A 266 -4.22 -30.39 -20.71
CA SER A 266 -4.49 -29.04 -21.17
C SER A 266 -5.47 -28.33 -20.22
N ASP A 267 -4.94 -27.59 -19.24
CA ASP A 267 -5.49 -26.32 -18.72
C ASP A 267 -4.53 -25.79 -17.66
N SER A 268 -3.54 -25.00 -18.07
CA SER A 268 -2.74 -24.22 -17.11
C SER A 268 -3.56 -22.99 -16.73
N THR A 269 -4.58 -23.18 -15.89
CA THR A 269 -5.21 -22.05 -15.19
C THR A 269 -4.08 -21.31 -14.48
N VAL A 270 -3.83 -20.06 -14.88
CA VAL A 270 -2.84 -19.21 -14.22
C VAL A 270 -3.25 -19.13 -12.75
N SER A 271 -2.43 -19.66 -11.84
CA SER A 271 -2.74 -19.68 -10.41
C SER A 271 -3.09 -18.26 -9.94
N LYS A 272 -4.07 -18.12 -9.05
CA LYS A 272 -4.50 -16.82 -8.54
C LYS A 272 -3.39 -16.07 -7.82
N PHE A 273 -2.42 -16.79 -7.25
CA PHE A 273 -1.17 -16.20 -6.79
C PHE A 273 -0.47 -15.36 -7.88
N HIS A 274 -0.39 -15.84 -9.12
CA HIS A 274 0.18 -15.09 -10.23
C HIS A 274 -0.61 -13.83 -10.56
N LEU A 275 -1.95 -13.90 -10.52
CA LEU A 275 -2.81 -12.74 -10.71
C LEU A 275 -2.50 -11.65 -9.66
N LEU A 276 -2.45 -12.04 -8.38
CA LEU A 276 -2.16 -11.13 -7.27
C LEU A 276 -0.76 -10.50 -7.39
N ILE A 277 0.25 -11.29 -7.75
CA ILE A 277 1.62 -10.78 -7.97
C ILE A 277 1.69 -9.83 -9.16
N THR A 278 1.00 -10.16 -10.26
CA THR A 278 0.96 -9.32 -11.46
C THR A 278 0.29 -7.98 -11.16
N GLU A 279 -0.87 -8.00 -10.52
CA GLU A 279 -1.56 -6.79 -10.10
C GLU A 279 -0.71 -5.96 -9.13
N THR A 280 -0.05 -6.61 -8.17
CA THR A 280 0.85 -5.91 -7.24
C THR A 280 1.97 -5.20 -8.00
N ARG A 281 2.56 -5.85 -9.01
CA ARG A 281 3.61 -5.23 -9.85
C ARG A 281 3.06 -4.03 -10.63
N GLU A 282 1.87 -4.11 -11.19
CA GLU A 282 1.21 -3.00 -11.88
C GLU A 282 1.01 -1.81 -10.94
N VAL A 283 0.54 -2.07 -9.72
CA VAL A 283 0.37 -1.03 -8.69
C VAL A 283 1.71 -0.40 -8.31
N LEU A 284 2.75 -1.20 -8.06
CA LEU A 284 4.08 -0.68 -7.67
C LEU A 284 4.75 0.12 -8.80
N THR A 285 4.50 -0.23 -10.06
CA THR A 285 5.05 0.49 -11.23
C THR A 285 4.20 1.68 -11.66
N SER A 286 3.09 1.95 -10.96
CA SER A 286 2.24 3.11 -11.22
C SER A 286 2.89 4.43 -10.79
N THR A 287 2.52 5.51 -11.46
CA THR A 287 2.92 6.86 -11.08
C THR A 287 2.40 7.25 -9.71
N ASP A 288 1.19 6.81 -9.37
CA ASP A 288 0.54 7.13 -8.10
C ASP A 288 1.30 6.50 -6.92
N PHE A 289 1.68 5.22 -7.04
CA PHE A 289 2.49 4.58 -6.03
C PHE A 289 3.89 5.22 -5.93
N THR A 290 4.51 5.56 -7.07
CA THR A 290 5.83 6.23 -7.07
C THR A 290 5.77 7.57 -6.32
N ASN A 291 4.72 8.37 -6.54
CA ASN A 291 4.51 9.62 -5.81
C ASN A 291 4.34 9.39 -4.30
N VAL A 292 3.54 8.39 -3.91
CA VAL A 292 3.31 8.04 -2.49
C VAL A 292 4.59 7.57 -1.83
N ALA A 293 5.40 6.75 -2.52
CA ALA A 293 6.69 6.30 -2.05
C ALA A 293 7.66 7.46 -1.83
N GLU A 294 7.76 8.39 -2.79
CA GLU A 294 8.60 9.59 -2.66
C GLU A 294 8.18 10.48 -1.49
N ILE A 295 6.89 10.77 -1.35
CA ILE A 295 6.37 11.60 -0.25
C ILE A 295 6.65 10.92 1.10
N SER A 296 6.45 9.61 1.18
CA SER A 296 6.74 8.82 2.39
C SER A 296 8.22 8.87 2.75
N LEU A 297 9.12 8.64 1.78
CA LEU A 297 10.57 8.68 1.98
C LEU A 297 11.07 10.06 2.40
N LYS A 298 10.56 11.13 1.78
CA LYS A 298 10.88 12.52 2.15
C LYS A 298 10.43 12.81 3.58
N SER A 299 9.19 12.44 3.92
CA SER A 299 8.64 12.68 5.27
C SER A 299 9.39 11.88 6.35
N CYS A 300 9.75 10.63 6.06
CA CYS A 300 10.59 9.83 6.95
C CYS A 300 12.01 10.40 7.09
N THR A 301 12.58 10.97 6.02
CA THR A 301 13.89 11.64 6.06
C THR A 301 13.87 12.84 6.99
N VAL A 302 12.85 13.70 6.87
CA VAL A 302 12.67 14.85 7.78
C VAL A 302 12.58 14.37 9.23
N ALA A 303 11.75 13.38 9.51
CA ALA A 303 11.59 12.82 10.85
C ALA A 303 12.89 12.21 11.41
N LEU A 304 13.70 11.58 10.56
CA LEU A 304 14.99 11.00 10.95
C LEU A 304 15.97 12.09 11.37
N VAL A 305 16.08 13.15 10.56
CA VAL A 305 17.02 14.24 10.83
C VAL A 305 16.58 15.04 12.06
N GLU A 306 15.28 15.24 12.27
CA GLU A 306 14.74 15.82 13.52
C GLU A 306 15.12 14.99 14.76
N GLU A 307 15.04 13.66 14.65
CA GLU A 307 15.40 12.77 15.75
C GLU A 307 16.89 12.85 16.06
N MET A 308 17.73 12.83 15.02
CA MET A 308 19.17 13.05 15.17
C MET A 308 19.49 14.42 15.78
N GLU A 309 18.75 15.47 15.42
CA GLU A 309 18.93 16.81 16.00
C GLU A 309 18.65 16.82 17.50
N LYS A 310 17.54 16.21 17.94
CA LYS A 310 17.18 16.10 19.36
C LYS A 310 18.24 15.38 20.18
N GLN A 311 18.85 14.35 19.62
CA GLN A 311 19.84 13.53 20.34
C GLN A 311 21.24 14.15 20.37
N THR A 312 21.58 15.07 19.46
CA THR A 312 22.98 15.45 19.21
C THR A 312 23.26 16.95 19.10
N GLY A 313 22.22 17.80 19.03
CA GLY A 313 22.38 19.23 18.79
C GLY A 313 22.90 19.56 17.39
N LEU A 314 22.57 18.72 16.38
CA LEU A 314 23.02 18.84 14.98
C LEU A 314 22.72 20.20 14.32
N ALA A 315 21.77 20.97 14.87
CA ALA A 315 21.36 22.29 14.38
C ALA A 315 22.55 23.25 14.16
N THR A 316 23.55 23.23 15.04
CA THR A 316 24.72 24.14 14.95
C THR A 316 25.81 23.64 13.99
N GLY A 317 25.62 22.47 13.37
CA GLY A 317 26.58 21.81 12.50
C GLY A 317 27.52 20.87 13.25
N MET A 318 27.72 19.68 12.70
CA MET A 318 28.61 18.65 13.24
C MET A 318 29.58 18.12 12.18
N GLN A 319 30.83 17.85 12.56
CA GLN A 319 31.78 17.21 11.65
C GLN A 319 31.32 15.80 11.27
N VAL A 320 31.49 15.41 10.00
CA VAL A 320 31.11 14.08 9.50
C VAL A 320 31.65 12.97 10.42
N ALA A 321 32.92 13.03 10.84
CA ALA A 321 33.49 12.01 11.74
C ALA A 321 32.77 11.87 13.09
N LYS A 322 32.19 12.95 13.62
CA LYS A 322 31.41 12.96 14.88
C LYS A 322 29.96 12.53 14.65
N LEU A 323 29.47 12.68 13.42
CA LEU A 323 28.13 12.27 13.01
C LEU A 323 28.02 10.74 12.86
N LEU A 324 29.08 10.05 12.39
CA LEU A 324 29.03 8.60 12.13
C LEU A 324 28.57 7.77 13.35
N PRO A 325 29.11 7.96 14.57
CA PRO A 325 28.62 7.23 15.75
C PRO A 325 27.17 7.55 16.09
N GLN A 326 26.68 8.75 15.76
CA GLN A 326 25.29 9.15 16.01
C GLN A 326 24.34 8.49 15.03
N ILE A 327 24.72 8.41 13.75
CA ILE A 327 24.00 7.64 12.74
C ILE A 327 23.80 6.20 13.21
N GLU A 328 24.85 5.55 13.72
CA GLU A 328 24.76 4.18 14.22
C GLU A 328 23.88 4.04 15.47
N LYS A 329 23.73 5.10 16.26
CA LYS A 329 22.86 5.10 17.44
C LYS A 329 21.39 5.24 17.05
N THR A 330 21.07 6.03 16.03
CA THR A 330 19.69 6.29 15.59
C THR A 330 19.16 5.23 14.62
N THR A 331 20.03 4.54 13.88
CA THR A 331 19.63 3.53 12.88
C THR A 331 18.73 2.40 13.46
N PRO A 332 19.00 1.83 14.66
CA PRO A 332 18.11 0.83 15.26
C PRO A 332 16.69 1.33 15.55
N GLU A 333 16.49 2.64 15.74
CA GLU A 333 15.17 3.23 15.96
C GLU A 333 14.32 3.21 14.68
N ILE A 334 14.95 3.31 13.51
CA ILE A 334 14.30 3.19 12.20
C ILE A 334 13.75 1.78 12.00
N SER A 335 14.54 0.77 12.39
CA SER A 335 14.21 -0.65 12.25
C SER A 335 13.61 -1.26 13.52
N ALA A 336 13.08 -0.41 14.43
CA ALA A 336 12.43 -0.84 15.65
C ALA A 336 11.08 -1.51 15.40
N GLU A 337 10.58 -2.23 16.41
CA GLU A 337 9.28 -2.91 16.38
C GLU A 337 8.13 -1.94 16.03
N PRO A 338 7.14 -2.36 15.22
CA PRO A 338 6.18 -1.41 14.66
C PRO A 338 5.34 -0.63 15.65
N GLU A 339 4.99 -1.22 16.79
CA GLU A 339 4.16 -0.56 17.82
C GLU A 339 4.78 0.73 18.35
N LYS A 340 6.12 0.81 18.36
CA LYS A 340 6.89 1.95 18.88
C LYS A 340 7.58 2.75 17.77
N ASN A 341 7.41 2.34 16.52
CA ASN A 341 8.14 2.91 15.40
C ASN A 341 7.42 4.16 14.88
N ARG A 342 7.93 5.34 15.27
CA ARG A 342 7.40 6.65 14.84
C ARG A 342 7.37 6.80 13.31
N PHE A 343 8.31 6.19 12.58
CA PHE A 343 8.36 6.26 11.12
C PHE A 343 7.17 5.54 10.48
N LEU A 344 6.81 4.35 11.00
CA LEU A 344 5.66 3.60 10.49
C LEU A 344 4.33 4.29 10.81
N GLN A 345 4.23 4.91 11.99
CA GLN A 345 3.07 5.74 12.36
C GLN A 345 2.94 6.94 11.42
N LEU A 346 4.05 7.63 11.16
CA LEU A 346 4.09 8.76 10.24
C LEU A 346 3.64 8.35 8.83
N ILE A 347 4.14 7.24 8.29
CA ILE A 347 3.71 6.74 6.97
C ILE A 347 2.20 6.47 6.96
N ARG A 348 1.66 5.83 7.99
CA ARG A 348 0.22 5.53 8.09
C ARG A 348 -0.66 6.78 8.14
N ASP A 349 -0.18 7.80 8.84
CA ASP A 349 -0.95 9.01 9.11
C ASP A 349 -0.85 10.05 7.98
N LEU A 350 -0.02 9.80 6.94
CA LEU A 350 0.07 10.65 5.75
C LEU A 350 -1.24 10.61 4.94
N PRO A 351 -1.86 11.77 4.62
CA PRO A 351 -3.09 11.84 3.84
C PRO A 351 -2.99 11.20 2.46
N GLU A 352 -1.85 11.36 1.78
CA GLU A 352 -1.61 10.79 0.46
C GLU A 352 -1.57 9.27 0.50
N VAL A 353 -0.99 8.70 1.56
CA VAL A 353 -0.95 7.24 1.80
C VAL A 353 -2.35 6.71 2.05
N GLN A 354 -3.13 7.38 2.93
CA GLN A 354 -4.51 6.99 3.23
C GLN A 354 -5.42 7.06 1.99
N LEU A 355 -5.30 8.14 1.22
CA LEU A 355 -6.07 8.32 -0.01
C LEU A 355 -5.72 7.24 -1.03
N PHE A 356 -4.44 7.00 -1.25
CA PHE A 356 -3.97 5.97 -2.19
C PHE A 356 -4.52 4.58 -1.84
N PHE A 357 -4.40 4.15 -0.58
CA PHE A 357 -4.89 2.83 -0.18
C PHE A 357 -6.41 2.73 -0.19
N THR A 358 -7.12 3.82 0.12
CA THR A 358 -8.58 3.88 -0.02
C THR A 358 -8.99 3.68 -1.49
N LEU A 359 -8.33 4.37 -2.41
CA LEU A 359 -8.58 4.24 -3.85
C LEU A 359 -8.23 2.84 -4.36
N LEU A 360 -7.06 2.32 -3.99
CA LEU A 360 -6.61 0.97 -4.35
C LEU A 360 -7.62 -0.10 -3.93
N TYR A 361 -8.13 0.01 -2.70
CA TYR A 361 -9.12 -0.91 -2.16
C TYR A 361 -10.49 -0.77 -2.84
N SER A 362 -10.92 0.47 -3.12
CA SER A 362 -12.22 0.74 -3.75
C SER A 362 -12.24 0.47 -5.26
N ASN A 363 -11.09 0.33 -5.91
CA ASN A 363 -10.99 0.06 -7.32
C ASN A 363 -11.32 -1.41 -7.60
N MET A 364 -12.61 -1.69 -7.76
CA MET A 364 -13.13 -3.03 -8.06
C MET A 364 -12.83 -3.37 -9.53
N PRO A 365 -12.21 -4.53 -9.83
CA PRO A 365 -12.13 -4.99 -11.21
C PRO A 365 -13.54 -5.15 -11.77
N LEU A 366 -13.79 -4.50 -12.92
CA LEU A 366 -15.06 -4.53 -13.67
C LEU A 366 -15.44 -5.97 -14.08
#